data_AF-A0A9P1F4V5-F1
#
_entry.id   AF-A0A9P1F4V5-F1
#
_cell.length_a   1.000
_cell.length_b   1.000
_cell.length_c   1.000
_cell.angle_alpha   90.00
_cell.angle_beta   90.00
_cell.angle_gamma   90.00
#
_symmetry.space_group_name_H-M   'P 1'
#
loop_
_entity.id
_entity.type
_entity.pdbx_description
1 polymer ?
#
loop_
_entity_poly.entity_id
_entity_poly.type
_entity_poly.pdbx_seq_one_letter_code
_entity_poly.pdbx_strand_id
1 'polypeptide(L)'
;MLCRFIVSLLLFVQLSYADNRVDMCDIVVTKLGVTFYTSAELQTIAKCAEPQMYATPNNTTAIATSVKNCVINNSGNKAVTALSLYTNANTCLNPESLSDVVTTLIPPIQKLAAAFVKELKSTLATCKKNNTKTGAAKQEACIQKCYGVAKAAVTLTYVDNICKKVVNQNVTNQEWGCGLKYIPSVLDTTKYGCFTIVKS
;
A
#
# COMPACT_ATOMS: atom_id res chain seq x y z
N MET A 1 -4.76 5.12 8.50
CA MET A 1 -4.83 3.78 7.84
C MET A 1 -4.71 3.83 6.32
N LEU A 2 -4.92 4.97 5.63
CA LEU A 2 -4.74 5.08 4.18
C LEU A 2 -3.39 4.52 3.66
N CYS A 3 -2.31 4.78 4.40
CA CYS A 3 -0.97 4.27 4.11
C CYS A 3 -0.87 2.72 4.10
N ARG A 4 -1.82 1.97 4.70
CA ARG A 4 -1.85 0.50 4.60
C ARG A 4 -2.13 0.04 3.16
N PHE A 5 -2.90 0.80 2.38
CA PHE A 5 -3.30 0.42 1.01
C PHE A 5 -2.24 0.73 -0.03
N ILE A 6 -1.64 1.91 0.05
CA ILE A 6 -0.53 2.27 -0.83
C ILE A 6 0.62 1.30 -0.61
N VAL A 7 1.11 1.13 0.64
CA VAL A 7 2.24 0.23 0.96
C VAL A 7 1.98 -1.24 0.59
N SER A 8 0.73 -1.71 0.66
CA SER A 8 0.39 -3.10 0.31
C SER A 8 0.33 -3.37 -1.20
N LEU A 9 0.26 -2.34 -2.05
CA LEU A 9 0.19 -2.48 -3.50
C LEU A 9 1.57 -2.57 -4.17
N LEU A 10 2.66 -2.27 -3.45
CA LEU A 10 3.91 -1.83 -4.05
C LEU A 10 5.02 -2.87 -4.02
N LEU A 11 4.76 -4.09 -3.60
CA LEU A 11 5.81 -5.07 -3.45
C LEU A 11 5.62 -6.08 -4.58
N PHE A 12 6.66 -6.35 -5.40
CA PHE A 12 6.94 -7.64 -6.09
C PHE A 12 7.17 -7.68 -7.66
N VAL A 13 8.42 -7.98 -8.14
CA VAL A 13 9.00 -8.75 -9.33
C VAL A 13 10.19 -8.29 -10.31
N GLN A 14 11.47 -8.59 -9.99
CA GLN A 14 12.61 -9.01 -10.87
C GLN A 14 13.62 -8.07 -11.63
N LEU A 15 14.91 -8.44 -11.46
CA LEU A 15 16.06 -8.51 -12.41
C LEU A 15 16.97 -7.29 -12.74
N SER A 16 17.58 -6.72 -11.71
CA SER A 16 19.05 -6.68 -11.51
C SER A 16 19.32 -6.23 -10.07
N TYR A 17 20.50 -6.53 -9.48
CA TYR A 17 20.75 -6.22 -8.05
C TYR A 17 21.16 -4.76 -7.82
N ALA A 18 20.23 -3.85 -8.10
CA ALA A 18 19.99 -2.71 -7.20
C ALA A 18 19.01 -3.15 -6.10
N ASP A 19 18.93 -2.41 -5.00
CA ASP A 19 17.97 -2.69 -3.91
C ASP A 19 16.56 -2.27 -4.38
N ASN A 20 15.84 -3.17 -5.06
CA ASN A 20 14.52 -2.89 -5.64
C ASN A 20 13.49 -2.42 -4.59
N ARG A 21 13.71 -2.72 -3.30
CA ARG A 21 12.95 -2.13 -2.18
C ARG A 21 13.13 -0.62 -2.10
N VAL A 22 14.38 -0.13 -2.18
CA VAL A 22 14.72 1.30 -2.17
C VAL A 22 14.03 1.99 -3.35
N ASP A 23 14.27 1.51 -4.57
CA ASP A 23 13.69 2.08 -5.79
C ASP A 23 12.17 2.16 -5.74
N MET A 24 11.55 1.12 -5.17
CA MET A 24 10.11 1.08 -5.00
C MET A 24 9.63 2.12 -3.98
N CYS A 25 10.26 2.18 -2.80
CA CYS A 25 9.99 3.18 -1.77
C CYS A 25 10.17 4.62 -2.30
N ASP A 26 11.17 4.86 -3.15
CA ASP A 26 11.39 6.14 -3.82
C ASP A 26 10.27 6.46 -4.83
N ILE A 27 9.80 5.48 -5.59
CA ILE A 27 8.64 5.63 -6.49
C ILE A 27 7.38 6.01 -5.71
N VAL A 28 7.18 5.50 -4.49
CA VAL A 28 6.02 5.85 -3.65
C VAL A 28 6.02 7.34 -3.30
N VAL A 29 7.17 7.85 -2.89
CA VAL A 29 7.29 9.25 -2.45
C VAL A 29 7.30 10.19 -3.64
N THR A 30 8.11 9.90 -4.67
CA THR A 30 8.36 10.82 -5.78
C THR A 30 7.30 10.76 -6.88
N LYS A 31 6.92 9.56 -7.33
CA LYS A 31 5.99 9.36 -8.46
C LYS A 31 4.55 9.22 -8.01
N LEU A 32 4.29 8.46 -6.94
CA LEU A 32 2.96 8.29 -6.36
C LEU A 32 2.63 9.37 -5.31
N GLY A 33 3.60 10.20 -4.91
CA GLY A 33 3.35 11.40 -4.11
C GLY A 33 3.02 11.16 -2.64
N VAL A 34 3.39 10.03 -2.02
CA VAL A 34 3.21 9.89 -0.56
C VAL A 34 4.10 10.91 0.16
N THR A 35 3.48 11.82 0.92
CA THR A 35 4.16 12.90 1.63
C THR A 35 4.33 12.60 3.12
N PHE A 36 3.52 11.70 3.69
CA PHE A 36 3.53 11.44 5.14
C PHE A 36 4.80 10.73 5.62
N TYR A 37 5.37 9.83 4.81
CA TYR A 37 6.58 9.09 5.10
C TYR A 37 7.64 9.36 4.03
N THR A 38 8.90 9.43 4.47
CA THR A 38 10.08 9.38 3.59
C THR A 38 10.31 7.96 3.05
N SER A 39 11.13 7.83 2.01
CA SER A 39 11.51 6.52 1.46
C SER A 39 12.17 5.63 2.52
N ALA A 40 13.08 6.17 3.33
CA ALA A 40 13.77 5.42 4.39
C ALA A 40 12.81 4.87 5.47
N GLU A 41 11.79 5.64 5.84
CA GLU A 41 10.74 5.18 6.76
C GLU A 41 9.89 4.07 6.13
N LEU A 42 9.51 4.23 4.85
CA LEU A 42 8.78 3.18 4.11
C LEU A 42 9.59 1.89 3.97
N GLN A 43 10.90 1.98 3.71
CA GLN A 43 11.79 0.81 3.65
C GLN A 43 11.85 0.09 5.00
N THR A 44 11.89 0.83 6.11
CA THR A 44 11.91 0.27 7.47
C THR A 44 10.60 -0.46 7.78
N ILE A 45 9.46 0.17 7.48
CA ILE A 45 8.12 -0.43 7.60
C ILE A 45 8.00 -1.69 6.74
N ALA A 46 8.51 -1.66 5.51
CA ALA A 46 8.45 -2.79 4.59
C ALA A 46 9.31 -3.97 5.07
N LYS A 47 10.59 -3.74 5.43
CA LYS A 47 11.50 -4.76 6.00
C LYS A 47 10.89 -5.47 7.21
N CYS A 48 10.16 -4.74 8.05
CA CYS A 48 9.45 -5.31 9.20
C CYS A 48 8.31 -6.27 8.79
N ALA A 49 7.58 -5.99 7.71
CA ALA A 49 6.38 -6.75 7.32
C ALA A 49 6.66 -7.91 6.34
N GLU A 50 7.76 -7.83 5.58
CA GLU A 50 8.20 -8.83 4.61
C GLU A 50 8.30 -10.28 5.14
N PRO A 51 8.75 -10.57 6.38
CA PRO A 51 8.76 -11.93 6.90
C PRO A 51 7.38 -12.60 6.87
N GLN A 52 6.32 -11.87 7.22
CA GLN A 52 4.95 -12.40 7.19
C GLN A 52 4.48 -12.65 5.75
N MET A 53 4.82 -11.75 4.82
CA MET A 53 4.48 -11.89 3.40
C MET A 53 5.21 -13.06 2.75
N TYR A 54 6.48 -13.26 3.08
CA TYR A 54 7.28 -14.40 2.62
C TYR A 54 6.78 -15.72 3.21
N ALA A 55 6.44 -15.75 4.49
CA ALA A 55 5.97 -16.94 5.19
C ALA A 55 4.58 -17.38 4.71
N THR A 56 3.59 -16.47 4.75
CA THR A 56 2.17 -16.79 4.51
C THR A 56 1.54 -15.87 3.45
N PRO A 57 2.00 -15.91 2.17
CA PRO A 57 1.54 -14.98 1.13
C PRO A 57 0.04 -15.08 0.77
N ASN A 58 -0.65 -16.12 1.25
CA ASN A 58 -2.09 -16.29 1.07
C ASN A 58 -2.91 -15.88 2.31
N ASN A 59 -2.30 -15.64 3.46
CA ASN A 59 -3.00 -15.20 4.67
C ASN A 59 -3.05 -13.66 4.71
N THR A 60 -4.01 -13.08 4.01
CA THR A 60 -4.22 -11.63 3.90
C THR A 60 -4.43 -10.97 5.26
N THR A 61 -5.13 -11.63 6.19
CA THR A 61 -5.36 -11.15 7.56
C THR A 61 -4.06 -11.03 8.34
N ALA A 62 -3.21 -12.07 8.35
CA ALA A 62 -1.92 -12.03 9.03
C ALA A 62 -0.99 -10.98 8.43
N ILE A 63 -0.96 -10.85 7.09
CA ILE A 63 -0.20 -9.79 6.40
C ILE A 63 -0.71 -8.40 6.82
N ALA A 64 -2.02 -8.16 6.77
CA ALA A 64 -2.61 -6.86 7.13
C ALA A 64 -2.37 -6.47 8.60
N THR A 65 -2.30 -7.45 9.51
CA THR A 65 -1.94 -7.26 10.91
C THR A 65 -0.45 -6.98 11.08
N SER A 66 0.43 -7.76 10.44
CA SER A 66 1.88 -7.52 10.44
C SER A 66 2.22 -6.11 9.91
N VAL A 67 1.67 -5.73 8.75
CA VAL A 67 1.81 -4.37 8.19
C VAL A 67 1.29 -3.30 9.15
N LYS A 68 0.17 -3.53 9.86
CA LYS A 68 -0.36 -2.59 10.88
C LYS A 68 0.68 -2.33 11.97
N ASN A 69 1.22 -3.40 12.54
CA ASN A 69 2.13 -3.35 13.67
C ASN A 69 3.47 -2.73 13.25
N CYS A 70 3.96 -3.06 12.05
CA CYS A 70 5.14 -2.45 11.46
C CYS A 70 4.96 -0.94 11.19
N VAL A 71 3.80 -0.51 10.69
CA VAL A 71 3.51 0.93 10.55
C VAL A 71 3.51 1.60 11.93
N ILE A 72 2.76 1.09 12.91
CA ILE A 72 2.64 1.69 14.25
C ILE A 72 4.01 1.80 14.92
N ASN A 73 4.76 0.69 15.00
CA ASN A 73 6.02 0.61 15.73
C ASN A 73 7.14 1.44 15.09
N ASN A 74 7.04 1.77 13.80
CA ASN A 74 8.02 2.58 13.07
C ASN A 74 7.48 3.98 12.68
N SER A 75 6.34 4.42 13.22
CA SER A 75 5.80 5.77 12.97
C SER A 75 6.49 6.87 13.79
N GLY A 76 7.12 6.53 14.92
CA GLY A 76 7.76 7.49 15.82
C GLY A 76 6.86 8.70 16.13
N ASN A 77 7.42 9.91 16.01
CA ASN A 77 6.71 11.16 16.27
C ASN A 77 5.50 11.40 15.34
N LYS A 78 5.44 10.76 14.16
CA LYS A 78 4.29 10.86 13.25
C LYS A 78 3.03 10.17 13.80
N ALA A 79 3.15 9.33 14.83
CA ALA A 79 2.01 8.69 15.47
C ALA A 79 0.99 9.71 16.02
N VAL A 80 1.45 10.85 16.55
CA VAL A 80 0.59 11.93 17.06
C VAL A 80 -0.21 12.57 15.92
N THR A 81 0.45 12.92 14.82
CA THR A 81 -0.20 13.45 13.61
C THR A 81 -1.18 12.43 13.01
N ALA A 82 -0.81 11.15 12.97
CA ALA A 82 -1.68 10.08 12.49
C ALA A 82 -2.93 9.88 13.36
N LEU A 83 -2.82 10.05 14.68
CA LEU A 83 -3.95 10.02 15.61
C LEU A 83 -4.87 11.22 15.42
N SER A 84 -4.32 12.42 15.29
CA SER A 84 -5.11 13.64 14.99
C SER A 84 -5.90 13.50 13.68
N LEU A 85 -5.24 13.02 12.61
CA LEU A 85 -5.90 12.74 11.33
C LEU A 85 -6.97 11.65 11.44
N TYR A 86 -6.75 10.61 12.25
CA TYR A 86 -7.72 9.55 12.50
C TYR A 86 -8.99 10.09 13.18
N THR A 87 -8.83 10.88 14.25
CA THR A 87 -9.95 11.52 14.96
C THR A 87 -10.73 12.45 14.04
N ASN A 88 -10.03 13.35 13.33
CA ASN A 88 -10.66 14.33 12.43
C ASN A 88 -11.42 13.66 11.26
N ALA A 89 -10.90 12.53 10.75
CA ALA A 89 -11.58 11.72 9.75
C ALA A 89 -12.86 11.07 10.29
N ASN A 90 -12.82 10.45 11.48
CA ASN A 90 -14.01 9.88 12.11
C ASN A 90 -15.09 10.93 12.38
N THR A 91 -14.73 12.11 12.87
CA THR A 91 -15.68 13.22 13.09
C THR A 91 -16.39 13.65 11.79
N CYS A 92 -15.73 13.52 10.63
CA CYS A 92 -16.32 13.82 9.33
C CYS A 92 -17.19 12.68 8.79
N LEU A 93 -16.78 11.43 9.01
CA LEU A 93 -17.48 10.22 8.53
C LEU A 93 -18.72 9.86 9.36
N ASN A 94 -18.84 10.41 10.57
CA ASN A 94 -19.96 10.17 11.49
C ASN A 94 -21.33 10.18 10.76
N PRO A 95 -22.15 9.11 10.87
CA PRO A 95 -22.08 8.03 11.86
C PRO A 95 -21.08 6.90 11.57
N GLU A 96 -20.45 6.84 10.40
CA GLU A 96 -19.45 5.81 10.06
C GLU A 96 -18.08 6.10 10.69
N SER A 97 -17.28 5.07 10.95
CA SER A 97 -15.86 5.24 11.28
C SER A 97 -14.95 5.02 10.07
N LEU A 98 -13.76 5.61 10.12
CA LEU A 98 -12.70 5.34 9.14
C LEU A 98 -12.31 3.86 9.10
N SER A 99 -12.57 3.07 10.16
CA SER A 99 -12.34 1.64 10.15
C SER A 99 -13.37 0.89 9.31
N ASP A 100 -14.62 1.35 9.29
CA ASP A 100 -15.73 0.71 8.56
C ASP A 100 -15.60 1.02 7.07
N VAL A 101 -15.42 2.30 6.72
CA VAL A 101 -15.08 2.77 5.37
C VAL A 101 -13.90 2.00 4.80
N VAL A 102 -12.81 1.89 5.57
CA VAL A 102 -11.63 1.10 5.17
C VAL A 102 -12.00 -0.36 4.91
N THR A 103 -12.79 -0.99 5.79
CA THR A 103 -13.20 -2.39 5.67
C THR A 103 -14.05 -2.65 4.43
N THR A 104 -15.01 -1.76 4.14
CA THR A 104 -15.86 -1.80 2.95
C THR A 104 -15.08 -1.63 1.65
N LEU A 105 -14.02 -0.81 1.65
CA LEU A 105 -13.21 -0.54 0.45
C LEU A 105 -12.11 -1.59 0.19
N ILE A 106 -11.76 -2.48 1.13
CA ILE A 106 -10.74 -3.52 0.88
C ILE A 106 -11.14 -4.48 -0.25
N PRO A 107 -12.33 -5.12 -0.23
CA PRO A 107 -12.70 -6.11 -1.25
C PRO A 107 -12.70 -5.57 -2.70
N PRO A 108 -13.27 -4.40 -3.03
CA PRO A 108 -13.23 -3.90 -4.40
C PRO A 108 -11.81 -3.53 -4.85
N ILE A 109 -10.97 -2.97 -3.98
CA ILE A 109 -9.54 -2.72 -4.28
C ILE A 109 -8.83 -4.04 -4.58
N GLN A 110 -9.01 -5.07 -3.74
CA GLN A 110 -8.42 -6.40 -3.95
C GLN A 110 -8.89 -7.04 -5.25
N LYS A 111 -10.17 -6.89 -5.62
CA LYS A 111 -10.72 -7.38 -6.89
C LYS A 111 -10.09 -6.68 -8.10
N LEU A 112 -9.91 -5.35 -8.03
CA LEU A 112 -9.26 -4.57 -9.10
C LEU A 112 -7.76 -4.87 -9.23
N ALA A 113 -7.08 -5.17 -8.12
CA ALA A 113 -5.66 -5.54 -8.09
C ALA A 113 -5.40 -7.05 -8.25
N ALA A 114 -6.44 -7.89 -8.42
CA ALA A 114 -6.32 -9.34 -8.30
C ALA A 114 -5.34 -9.99 -9.29
N ALA A 115 -5.29 -9.49 -10.54
CA ALA A 115 -4.36 -9.99 -11.56
C ALA A 115 -2.90 -9.74 -11.17
N PHE A 116 -2.61 -8.52 -10.72
CA PHE A 116 -1.29 -8.14 -10.21
C PHE A 116 -0.93 -8.96 -8.97
N VAL A 117 -1.80 -9.03 -7.95
CA VAL A 117 -1.58 -9.86 -6.74
C VAL A 117 -1.30 -11.33 -7.08
N LYS A 118 -1.94 -11.89 -8.11
CA LYS A 118 -1.68 -13.25 -8.60
C LYS A 118 -0.27 -13.39 -9.20
N GLU A 119 0.19 -12.41 -9.97
CA GLU A 119 1.55 -12.36 -10.53
C GLU A 119 2.62 -12.31 -9.42
N LEU A 120 2.40 -11.48 -8.41
CA LEU A 120 3.27 -11.39 -7.23
C LEU A 120 3.42 -12.74 -6.52
N LYS A 121 2.29 -13.38 -6.22
CA LYS A 121 2.24 -14.69 -5.56
C LYS A 121 2.90 -15.78 -6.41
N SER A 122 2.65 -15.77 -7.72
CA SER A 122 3.26 -16.71 -8.67
C SER A 122 4.79 -16.60 -8.66
N THR A 123 5.31 -15.36 -8.67
CA THR A 123 6.77 -15.16 -8.65
C THR A 123 7.39 -15.48 -7.31
N LEU A 124 6.73 -15.14 -6.20
CA LEU A 124 7.21 -15.55 -4.88
C LEU A 124 7.26 -17.08 -4.74
N ALA A 125 6.22 -17.79 -5.20
CA ALA A 125 6.19 -19.26 -5.21
C ALA A 125 7.30 -19.83 -6.12
N THR A 126 7.44 -19.31 -7.33
CA THR A 126 8.49 -19.71 -8.29
C THR A 126 9.90 -19.46 -7.74
N CYS A 127 10.13 -18.34 -7.07
CA CYS A 127 11.39 -18.06 -6.41
C CYS A 127 11.63 -19.01 -5.22
N LYS A 128 10.63 -19.22 -4.36
CA LYS A 128 10.77 -20.17 -3.23
C LYS A 128 11.07 -21.58 -3.71
N LYS A 129 10.53 -22.02 -4.85
CA LYS A 129 10.83 -23.30 -5.50
C LYS A 129 12.25 -23.34 -6.07
N ASN A 130 12.65 -22.36 -6.87
CA ASN A 130 13.85 -22.45 -7.73
C ASN A 130 15.12 -21.82 -7.14
N ASN A 131 15.02 -21.03 -6.06
CA ASN A 131 16.17 -20.35 -5.46
C ASN A 131 16.94 -21.30 -4.52
N THR A 132 18.23 -21.49 -4.78
CA THR A 132 19.15 -22.38 -4.04
C THR A 132 19.63 -21.80 -2.71
N LYS A 133 19.47 -20.49 -2.48
CA LYS A 133 19.76 -19.88 -1.17
C LYS A 133 18.85 -20.47 -0.09
N THR A 134 19.27 -20.38 1.18
CA THR A 134 18.51 -20.82 2.36
C THR A 134 18.26 -19.66 3.35
N GLY A 135 17.41 -19.88 4.35
CA GLY A 135 17.14 -18.93 5.44
C GLY A 135 16.81 -17.51 4.98
N ALA A 136 17.33 -16.51 5.73
CA ALA A 136 17.14 -15.09 5.44
C ALA A 136 17.65 -14.68 4.05
N ALA A 137 18.73 -15.29 3.54
CA ALA A 137 19.26 -14.99 2.21
C ALA A 137 18.30 -15.45 1.08
N LYS A 138 17.52 -16.52 1.30
CA LYS A 138 16.44 -16.93 0.40
C LYS A 138 15.27 -15.96 0.46
N GLN A 139 14.87 -15.57 1.67
CA GLN A 139 13.81 -14.59 1.89
C GLN A 139 14.14 -13.27 1.20
N GLU A 140 15.28 -12.64 1.51
CA GLU A 140 15.70 -11.37 0.90
C GLU A 140 15.78 -11.49 -0.61
N ALA A 141 16.46 -12.52 -1.13
CA ALA A 141 16.57 -12.71 -2.57
C ALA A 141 15.21 -12.93 -3.24
N CYS A 142 14.24 -13.58 -2.58
CA CYS A 142 12.89 -13.74 -3.12
C CYS A 142 12.00 -12.52 -2.92
N ILE A 143 12.16 -11.74 -1.87
CA ILE A 143 11.48 -10.46 -1.66
C ILE A 143 11.99 -9.40 -2.64
N GLN A 144 13.29 -9.41 -2.99
CA GLN A 144 13.94 -8.56 -3.99
C GLN A 144 13.76 -9.04 -5.43
N LYS A 145 13.72 -10.36 -5.67
CA LYS A 145 13.23 -10.95 -6.94
C LYS A 145 11.76 -10.75 -7.10
N CYS A 146 11.08 -10.62 -5.99
CA CYS A 146 9.95 -9.78 -5.94
C CYS A 146 10.45 -8.30 -6.09
N TYR A 147 10.06 -7.30 -5.32
CA TYR A 147 10.00 -5.85 -5.65
C TYR A 147 9.77 -5.38 -7.12
N GLY A 148 10.68 -5.61 -8.08
CA GLY A 148 10.76 -5.07 -9.44
C GLY A 148 9.51 -4.98 -10.35
N VAL A 149 8.48 -5.84 -10.24
CA VAL A 149 7.27 -5.82 -11.09
C VAL A 149 6.17 -5.00 -10.45
N ALA A 150 6.22 -4.76 -9.13
CA ALA A 150 5.50 -3.65 -8.58
C ALA A 150 6.13 -2.35 -9.07
N LYS A 151 7.47 -2.26 -9.12
CA LYS A 151 8.16 -1.15 -9.78
C LYS A 151 7.82 -1.03 -11.28
N ALA A 152 7.56 -2.13 -11.99
CA ALA A 152 7.18 -2.12 -13.41
C ALA A 152 5.68 -1.84 -13.66
N ALA A 153 4.79 -2.40 -12.85
CA ALA A 153 3.34 -2.35 -13.03
C ALA A 153 2.67 -1.20 -12.28
N VAL A 154 3.16 -0.85 -11.08
CA VAL A 154 2.56 0.17 -10.21
C VAL A 154 3.04 1.56 -10.63
N THR A 155 2.46 2.01 -11.73
CA THR A 155 2.58 3.38 -12.23
C THR A 155 1.52 4.30 -11.61
N LEU A 156 1.72 5.61 -11.72
CA LEU A 156 0.70 6.59 -11.33
C LEU A 156 -0.64 6.33 -12.04
N THR A 157 -0.60 6.04 -13.35
CA THR A 157 -1.77 5.68 -14.16
C THR A 157 -2.48 4.42 -13.66
N TYR A 158 -1.74 3.39 -13.22
CA TYR A 158 -2.33 2.18 -12.64
C TYR A 158 -3.09 2.48 -11.34
N VAL A 159 -2.47 3.22 -10.42
CA VAL A 159 -3.09 3.59 -9.13
C VAL A 159 -4.28 4.53 -9.34
N ASP A 160 -4.16 5.52 -10.23
CA ASP A 160 -5.24 6.45 -10.56
C ASP A 160 -6.44 5.74 -11.21
N ASN A 161 -6.21 4.77 -12.11
CA ASN A 161 -7.28 3.98 -12.72
C ASN A 161 -8.01 3.09 -11.68
N ILE A 162 -7.31 2.56 -10.67
CA ILE A 162 -7.96 1.88 -9.55
C ILE A 162 -8.75 2.90 -8.72
N CYS A 163 -8.14 4.03 -8.36
CA CYS A 163 -8.78 5.08 -7.57
C CYS A 163 -10.09 5.57 -8.23
N LYS A 164 -10.07 5.90 -9.53
CA LYS A 164 -11.25 6.30 -10.31
C LYS A 164 -12.37 5.26 -10.26
N LYS A 165 -12.05 3.97 -10.37
CA LYS A 165 -13.05 2.89 -10.27
C LYS A 165 -13.61 2.76 -8.86
N VAL A 166 -12.76 2.82 -7.84
CA VAL A 166 -13.17 2.76 -6.42
C VAL A 166 -14.11 3.91 -6.09
N VAL A 167 -13.70 5.16 -6.36
CA VAL A 167 -14.47 6.38 -6.06
C VAL A 167 -15.83 6.39 -6.77
N ASN A 168 -15.88 5.99 -8.05
CA ASN A 168 -17.13 5.99 -8.80
C ASN A 168 -18.10 4.87 -8.38
N GLN A 169 -17.60 3.70 -7.96
CA GLN A 169 -18.43 2.50 -7.80
C GLN A 169 -18.65 2.05 -6.35
N ASN A 170 -17.82 2.48 -5.39
CA ASN A 170 -17.80 1.91 -4.03
C ASN A 170 -17.72 2.96 -2.91
N VAL A 171 -17.47 4.23 -3.21
CA VAL A 171 -17.38 5.31 -2.22
C VAL A 171 -18.67 6.14 -2.26
N THR A 172 -19.19 6.57 -1.12
CA THR A 172 -20.32 7.48 -0.97
C THR A 172 -19.91 8.94 -1.13
N ASN A 173 -20.87 9.86 -1.15
CA ASN A 173 -20.58 11.30 -1.27
C ASN A 173 -19.95 11.85 0.02
N GLN A 174 -20.38 11.35 1.18
CA GLN A 174 -19.81 11.72 2.49
C GLN A 174 -18.38 11.18 2.65
N GLU A 175 -18.17 9.88 2.39
CA GLU A 175 -16.84 9.28 2.43
C GLU A 175 -15.86 10.01 1.51
N TRP A 176 -16.31 10.37 0.31
CA TRP A 176 -15.48 11.07 -0.66
C TRP A 176 -15.18 12.51 -0.24
N GLY A 177 -16.17 13.27 0.27
CA GLY A 177 -15.95 14.62 0.81
C GLY A 177 -14.93 14.63 1.96
N CYS A 178 -15.01 13.66 2.86
CA CYS A 178 -14.01 13.48 3.93
C CYS A 178 -12.64 13.05 3.37
N GLY A 179 -12.62 12.22 2.32
CA GLY A 179 -11.40 11.84 1.59
C GLY A 179 -10.69 13.04 0.97
N LEU A 180 -11.42 13.88 0.22
CA LEU A 180 -10.90 15.12 -0.37
C LEU A 180 -10.30 16.06 0.68
N LYS A 181 -10.89 16.12 1.88
CA LYS A 181 -10.41 16.97 2.98
C LYS A 181 -9.13 16.48 3.65
N TYR A 182 -8.99 15.18 3.90
CA TYR A 182 -7.91 14.65 4.76
C TYR A 182 -6.83 13.83 4.04
N ILE A 183 -7.09 13.28 2.86
CA ILE A 183 -6.07 12.56 2.09
C ILE A 183 -4.90 13.47 1.64
N PRO A 184 -5.09 14.76 1.30
CA PRO A 184 -3.98 15.68 1.02
C PRO A 184 -2.94 15.81 2.15
N SER A 185 -3.31 15.49 3.40
CA SER A 185 -2.37 15.50 4.53
C SER A 185 -1.37 14.33 4.51
N VAL A 186 -1.53 13.34 3.61
CA VAL A 186 -0.66 12.16 3.52
C VAL A 186 -0.20 11.80 2.10
N LEU A 187 -0.77 12.46 1.09
CA LEU A 187 -0.60 12.17 -0.34
C LEU A 187 -0.70 13.48 -1.12
N ASP A 188 0.19 13.70 -2.07
CA ASP A 188 0.03 14.72 -3.11
C ASP A 188 -1.08 14.26 -4.08
N THR A 189 -2.30 14.71 -3.79
CA THR A 189 -3.50 14.37 -4.54
C THR A 189 -3.56 15.02 -5.92
N THR A 190 -2.73 16.05 -6.19
CA THR A 190 -2.72 16.76 -7.49
C THR A 190 -2.27 15.86 -8.65
N LYS A 191 -1.51 14.80 -8.34
CA LYS A 191 -1.06 13.77 -9.28
C LYS A 191 -2.19 12.83 -9.75
N TYR A 192 -3.36 12.85 -9.10
CA TYR A 192 -4.40 11.83 -9.28
C TYR A 192 -5.69 12.43 -9.86
N GLY A 193 -6.02 12.04 -11.09
CA GLY A 193 -7.28 12.43 -11.73
C GLY A 193 -8.53 11.90 -11.01
N CYS A 194 -8.43 10.91 -10.12
CA CYS A 194 -9.57 10.56 -9.26
C CYS A 194 -9.96 11.68 -8.30
N PHE A 195 -9.03 12.56 -7.88
CA PHE A 195 -9.32 13.67 -6.96
C PHE A 195 -10.11 14.82 -7.61
N THR A 196 -10.30 14.81 -8.92
CA THR A 196 -11.18 15.75 -9.64
C THR A 196 -12.60 15.23 -9.83
N ILE A 197 -12.93 14.03 -9.31
CA ILE A 197 -14.29 13.47 -9.40
C ILE A 197 -15.21 14.26 -8.46
N VAL A 198 -16.24 14.88 -9.03
CA VAL A 198 -17.39 15.41 -8.28
C VAL A 198 -18.42 14.29 -8.19
N LYS A 199 -18.86 13.95 -6.97
CA LYS A 199 -19.98 13.02 -6.75
C LYS A 199 -21.23 13.81 -6.35
N SER A 200 -22.32 13.54 -7.07
CA SER A 200 -23.68 14.07 -6.86
C SER A 200 -24.50 13.19 -5.95
#